data_AF-A0A6G1MEH2-F1
#
_entry.id   AF-A0A6G1MEH2-F1
#
_cell.length_a   1.000
_cell.length_b   1.000
_cell.length_c   1.000
_cell.angle_alpha   90.00
_cell.angle_beta   90.00
_cell.angle_gamma   90.00
#
_symmetry.space_group_name_H-M   'P 1'
#
loop_
_entity.id
_entity.type
_entity.pdbx_description
1 polymer ?
#
loop_
_entity_poly.entity_id
_entity_poly.type
_entity_poly.pdbx_seq_one_letter_code
_entity_poly.pdbx_strand_id
1 'polypeptide(L)'
;MRSHMLMDDTEIIRKDKGDRFYSMIWIDGVIVTTFARIHEAFIARVAGDCAVPLIGNVFTSPTGDVPTPEWQVAGKSILVGLIMEPAEFLNYNDYVTLEAKEGLKNEMINLLKRLHEKYEIIHGNVTPYSFMRWNGELRFIRFLGSRLFNEGVENYSGERNMYYLSPNNTHKEYPDNGYMKYDFPIDPIDDWYALALVVYELYAGYKPLTIEGRNLVDSLQNRKMPDLRPIEDEATRNWMLDIFQKGGALIDTATV
;
A
#
# COMPACT_ATOMS: atom_id res chain seq x y z
N MET A 1 4.47 27.12 42.55
CA MET A 1 3.62 27.12 41.35
C MET A 1 4.31 26.24 40.33
N ARG A 2 3.88 24.97 40.20
CA ARG A 2 4.47 23.98 39.28
C ARG A 2 3.84 24.19 37.90
N SER A 3 4.61 24.56 36.89
CA SER A 3 4.16 24.44 35.49
C SER A 3 4.56 23.05 35.00
N HIS A 4 3.55 22.26 34.64
CA HIS A 4 3.74 20.92 34.09
C HIS A 4 4.47 20.98 32.75
N MET A 5 5.55 20.19 32.65
CA MET A 5 6.07 19.66 31.40
C MET A 5 4.93 18.96 30.66
N LEU A 6 4.63 19.40 29.44
CA LEU A 6 3.88 18.60 28.48
C LEU A 6 4.82 17.53 27.94
N MET A 7 4.32 16.30 27.98
CA MET A 7 4.99 15.04 27.74
C MET A 7 5.45 14.89 26.28
N ASP A 8 6.57 14.20 26.14
CA ASP A 8 7.34 13.93 24.92
C ASP A 8 6.98 12.51 24.40
N ASP A 9 5.69 12.24 24.22
CA ASP A 9 5.17 10.90 23.87
C ASP A 9 4.77 10.78 22.38
N THR A 10 5.46 11.50 21.49
CA THR A 10 5.24 11.36 20.03
C THR A 10 6.27 10.41 19.43
N GLU A 11 5.93 9.13 19.28
CA GLU A 11 6.76 8.20 18.51
C GLU A 11 6.49 8.38 17.00
N ILE A 12 7.34 9.16 16.33
CA ILE A 12 7.30 9.32 14.87
C ILE A 12 8.04 8.14 14.24
N ILE A 13 7.30 7.13 13.78
CA ILE A 13 7.89 6.02 13.03
C ILE A 13 8.15 6.48 11.58
N ARG A 14 9.35 7.02 11.32
CA ARG A 14 9.88 7.22 9.96
C ARG A 14 10.58 5.94 9.50
N LYS A 15 9.83 4.98 8.96
CA LYS A 15 10.45 3.82 8.30
C LYS A 15 10.53 4.05 6.79
N ASP A 16 11.78 4.08 6.34
CA ASP A 16 12.26 3.98 4.96
C ASP A 16 12.38 5.26 4.11
N LYS A 17 13.54 5.43 3.45
CA LYS A 17 13.92 6.62 2.65
C LYS A 17 13.26 6.68 1.27
N GLY A 18 12.47 5.66 0.91
CA GLY A 18 11.79 5.50 -0.37
C GLY A 18 10.31 5.92 -0.41
N ASP A 19 9.63 6.02 0.75
CA ASP A 19 8.19 6.31 0.86
C ASP A 19 7.99 7.68 1.56
N ARG A 20 8.73 8.71 1.14
CA ARG A 20 8.92 10.01 1.85
C ARG A 20 7.65 10.86 2.07
N PHE A 21 6.46 10.38 1.72
CA PHE A 21 5.24 11.18 1.69
C PHE A 21 4.13 10.71 2.63
N TYR A 22 4.27 9.62 3.38
CA TYR A 22 3.25 9.21 4.36
C TYR A 22 3.85 9.08 5.75
N SER A 23 3.45 9.96 6.66
CA SER A 23 3.74 9.78 8.09
C SER A 23 2.51 9.21 8.78
N MET A 24 2.66 8.04 9.39
CA MET A 24 1.74 7.58 10.42
C MET A 24 2.29 7.99 11.78
N ILE A 25 1.46 8.62 12.59
CA ILE A 25 1.85 9.15 13.90
C ILE A 25 0.90 8.56 14.93
N TRP A 26 1.46 8.01 16.00
CA TRP A 26 0.70 7.65 17.19
C TRP A 26 0.51 8.90 18.06
N ILE A 27 -0.75 9.23 18.35
CA ILE A 27 -1.11 10.35 19.21
C ILE A 27 -2.21 9.87 20.15
N ASP A 28 -1.99 9.92 21.47
CA ASP A 28 -3.00 9.62 22.51
C ASP A 28 -3.81 8.33 22.27
N GLY A 29 -3.16 7.27 21.80
CA GLY A 29 -3.82 5.99 21.55
C GLY A 29 -4.72 5.99 20.31
N VAL A 30 -4.41 6.79 19.28
CA VAL A 30 -4.94 6.65 17.92
C VAL A 30 -3.81 6.71 16.89
N ILE A 31 -4.09 6.19 15.68
CA ILE A 31 -3.17 6.32 14.54
C ILE A 31 -3.67 7.45 13.65
N VAL A 32 -2.77 8.37 13.31
CA VAL A 32 -3.04 9.47 12.39
C VAL A 32 -2.22 9.31 11.11
N THR A 33 -2.88 9.22 9.96
CA THR A 33 -2.22 9.33 8.64
C THR A 33 -2.17 10.77 8.18
N THR A 34 -1.18 11.13 7.37
CA THR A 34 -1.09 12.43 6.69
C THR A 34 -1.29 12.26 5.18
N PHE A 35 -1.65 13.34 4.49
CA PHE A 35 -1.88 13.41 3.04
C PHE A 35 -3.06 12.57 2.52
N ALA A 36 -4.12 12.47 3.34
CA ALA A 36 -5.33 11.76 2.96
C ALA A 36 -6.28 12.57 2.08
N ARG A 37 -7.09 11.89 1.26
CA ARG A 37 -8.14 12.51 0.43
C ARG A 37 -9.54 12.08 0.87
N ILE A 38 -10.55 12.87 0.51
CA ILE A 38 -11.96 12.57 0.85
C ILE A 38 -12.36 11.21 0.28
N HIS A 39 -11.89 10.90 -0.94
CA HIS A 39 -12.10 9.61 -1.59
C HIS A 39 -11.53 8.44 -0.77
N GLU A 40 -10.30 8.56 -0.27
CA GLU A 40 -9.68 7.56 0.59
C GLU A 40 -10.51 7.30 1.85
N ALA A 41 -10.96 8.37 2.52
CA ALA A 41 -11.78 8.26 3.72
C ALA A 41 -13.13 7.55 3.44
N PHE A 42 -13.71 7.80 2.27
CA PHE A 42 -14.93 7.15 1.82
C PHE A 42 -14.70 5.65 1.57
N ILE A 43 -13.70 5.28 0.75
CA ILE A 43 -13.42 3.88 0.42
C ILE A 43 -13.05 3.08 1.67
N ALA A 44 -12.25 3.64 2.58
CA ALA A 44 -11.90 2.97 3.84
C ALA A 44 -13.14 2.67 4.70
N ARG A 45 -14.16 3.54 4.70
CA ARG A 45 -15.45 3.28 5.39
C ARG A 45 -16.27 2.21 4.68
N VAL A 46 -16.31 2.23 3.35
CA VAL A 46 -17.03 1.22 2.54
C VAL A 46 -16.40 -0.17 2.69
N ALA A 47 -15.07 -0.25 2.82
CA ALA A 47 -14.33 -1.49 3.01
C ALA A 47 -14.67 -2.25 4.32
N GLY A 48 -15.42 -1.62 5.23
CA GLY A 48 -15.99 -2.28 6.41
C GLY A 48 -14.96 -3.05 7.23
N ASP A 49 -15.21 -4.35 7.45
CA ASP A 49 -14.33 -5.25 8.20
C ASP A 49 -13.00 -5.58 7.50
N CYS A 50 -12.75 -5.08 6.30
CA CYS A 50 -11.44 -5.19 5.66
C CYS A 50 -10.49 -4.03 6.03
N ALA A 51 -10.99 -2.91 6.56
CA ALA A 51 -10.17 -1.74 6.92
C ALA A 51 -9.99 -1.60 8.43
N VAL A 52 -8.91 -0.95 8.87
CA VAL A 52 -8.84 -0.45 10.25
C VAL A 52 -9.93 0.63 10.42
N PRO A 53 -10.78 0.57 11.47
CA PRO A 53 -11.88 1.51 11.62
C PRO A 53 -11.43 2.97 11.65
N LEU A 54 -12.06 3.80 10.82
CA LEU A 54 -11.88 5.25 10.84
C LEU A 54 -12.71 5.87 11.97
N ILE A 55 -12.03 6.53 12.92
CA ILE A 55 -12.65 7.30 13.99
C ILE A 55 -12.96 8.72 13.51
N GLY A 56 -12.09 9.30 12.69
CA GLY A 56 -12.20 10.72 12.37
C GLY A 56 -11.33 11.19 11.22
N ASN A 57 -11.40 12.48 10.97
CA ASN A 57 -10.71 13.18 9.89
C ASN A 57 -9.88 14.32 10.50
N VAL A 58 -8.67 14.53 10.00
CA VAL A 58 -7.81 15.65 10.38
C VAL A 58 -7.93 16.74 9.33
N PHE A 59 -8.31 17.93 9.75
CA PHE A 59 -8.42 19.09 8.86
C PHE A 59 -7.38 20.14 9.21
N THR A 60 -6.76 20.73 8.20
CA THR A 60 -6.00 21.98 8.34
C THR A 60 -6.75 23.13 7.69
N SER A 61 -6.53 24.35 8.17
CA SER A 61 -6.92 25.56 7.45
C SER A 61 -5.66 26.14 6.81
N PRO A 62 -5.67 26.54 5.53
CA PRO A 62 -4.50 27.13 4.91
C PRO A 62 -4.15 28.45 5.61
N THR A 63 -3.13 28.44 6.46
CA THR A 63 -2.53 29.63 7.04
C THR A 63 -1.46 30.15 6.08
N GLY A 64 -1.83 31.09 5.22
CA GLY A 64 -0.95 32.12 4.62
C GLY A 64 0.20 31.70 3.68
N ASP A 65 1.02 30.70 4.01
CA ASP A 65 2.41 30.63 3.53
C ASP A 65 2.88 29.25 3.02
N VAL A 66 1.97 28.31 2.72
CA VAL A 66 2.35 27.05 2.07
C VAL A 66 2.13 27.17 0.55
N PRO A 67 3.20 27.25 -0.28
CA PRO A 67 3.07 27.40 -1.71
C PRO A 67 2.90 26.01 -2.33
N THR A 68 1.67 25.52 -2.40
CA THR A 68 1.33 24.41 -3.31
C THR A 68 0.14 24.80 -4.19
N PRO A 69 0.16 24.50 -5.50
CA PRO A 69 -0.66 25.21 -6.50
C PRO A 69 -2.17 24.98 -6.40
N GLU A 70 -2.63 23.96 -5.66
CA GLU A 70 -4.02 23.50 -5.70
C GLU A 70 -4.83 23.83 -4.43
N TRP A 71 -4.19 24.40 -3.40
CA TRP A 71 -4.77 24.50 -2.04
C TRP A 71 -5.14 25.92 -1.61
N GLN A 72 -5.09 26.90 -2.52
CA GLN A 72 -5.29 28.32 -2.24
C GLN A 72 -6.76 28.79 -2.27
N VAL A 73 -7.70 27.99 -1.78
CA VAL A 73 -9.05 28.53 -1.48
C VAL A 73 -9.07 29.01 -0.03
N ALA A 74 -8.72 30.27 0.18
CA ALA A 74 -8.75 30.92 1.48
C ALA A 74 -10.11 30.65 2.19
N GLY A 75 -10.04 30.12 3.41
CA GLY A 75 -11.22 29.84 4.24
C GLY A 75 -11.86 28.46 4.11
N LYS A 76 -11.33 27.54 3.29
CA LYS A 76 -11.79 26.14 3.27
C LYS A 76 -10.86 25.24 4.08
N SER A 77 -11.44 24.50 5.03
CA SER A 77 -10.73 23.41 5.71
C SER A 77 -10.41 22.30 4.72
N ILE A 78 -9.17 21.85 4.74
CA ILE A 78 -8.62 20.82 3.86
C ILE A 78 -8.42 19.56 4.69
N LEU A 79 -8.94 18.43 4.21
CA LEU A 79 -8.60 17.12 4.78
C LEU A 79 -7.11 16.87 4.54
N VAL A 80 -6.36 16.66 5.62
CA VAL A 80 -4.91 16.38 5.57
C VAL A 80 -4.56 15.04 6.20
N GLY A 81 -5.52 14.33 6.77
CA GLY A 81 -5.25 13.07 7.46
C GLY A 81 -6.48 12.33 7.93
N LEU A 82 -6.31 11.07 8.31
CA LEU A 82 -7.35 10.22 8.89
C LEU A 82 -6.95 9.78 10.27
N ILE A 83 -7.93 9.65 11.16
CA ILE A 83 -7.77 9.10 12.51
C ILE A 83 -8.36 7.70 12.51
N MET A 84 -7.56 6.72 12.92
CA MET A 84 -7.89 5.31 12.97
C MET A 84 -7.82 4.76 14.39
N GLU A 85 -8.55 3.68 14.65
CA GLU A 85 -8.38 2.90 15.88
C GLU A 85 -6.95 2.35 16.01
N PRO A 86 -6.45 2.14 17.25
CA PRO A 86 -5.19 1.46 17.50
C PRO A 86 -5.07 0.14 16.77
N ALA A 87 -4.02 0.00 15.98
CA ALA A 87 -3.67 -1.23 15.29
C ALA A 87 -2.16 -1.41 15.30
N GLU A 88 -1.67 -2.63 15.21
CA GLU A 88 -0.24 -2.92 15.26
C GLU A 88 0.33 -3.09 13.86
N PHE A 89 1.49 -2.50 13.60
CA PHE A 89 2.22 -2.76 12.36
C PHE A 89 2.70 -4.20 12.33
N LEU A 90 2.62 -4.82 11.15
CA LEU A 90 3.31 -6.08 10.94
C LEU A 90 4.82 -5.87 11.04
N ASN A 91 5.47 -6.62 11.92
CA ASN A 91 6.91 -6.81 11.90
C ASN A 91 7.20 -8.14 11.20
N TYR A 92 7.62 -8.08 9.94
CA TYR A 92 7.87 -9.26 9.12
C TYR A 92 8.96 -10.17 9.71
N ASN A 93 9.84 -9.63 10.56
CA ASN A 93 10.85 -10.40 11.29
C ASN A 93 10.26 -11.35 12.34
N ASP A 94 9.01 -11.16 12.75
CA ASP A 94 8.35 -12.05 13.70
C ASP A 94 7.90 -13.37 13.04
N TYR A 95 7.83 -13.40 11.70
CA TYR A 95 7.39 -14.55 10.91
C TYR A 95 8.59 -15.38 10.42
N VAL A 96 9.32 -15.97 11.37
CA VAL A 96 10.57 -16.70 11.10
C VAL A 96 10.39 -18.13 10.59
N THR A 97 9.28 -18.80 10.95
CA THR A 97 9.00 -20.18 10.54
C THR A 97 8.19 -20.22 9.25
N LEU A 98 8.31 -21.32 8.48
CA LEU A 98 7.49 -21.53 7.29
C LEU A 98 5.99 -21.52 7.61
N GLU A 99 5.60 -22.14 8.73
CA GLU A 99 4.21 -22.16 9.20
C GLU A 99 3.68 -20.75 9.50
N ALA A 100 4.47 -19.90 10.16
CA ALA A 100 4.08 -18.52 10.44
C ALA A 100 3.95 -17.69 9.16
N LYS A 101 4.88 -17.86 8.21
CA LYS A 101 4.83 -17.20 6.90
C LYS A 101 3.61 -17.65 6.10
N GLU A 102 3.30 -18.94 6.10
CA GLU A 102 2.14 -19.50 5.42
C GLU A 102 0.83 -19.02 6.05
N GLY A 103 0.76 -18.97 7.38
CA GLY A 103 -0.36 -18.40 8.12
C GLY A 103 -0.64 -16.95 7.69
N LEU A 104 0.38 -16.10 7.74
CA LEU A 104 0.25 -14.69 7.33
C LEU A 104 -0.13 -14.53 5.86
N LYS A 105 0.50 -15.30 4.95
CA LYS A 105 0.14 -15.34 3.52
C LYS A 105 -1.35 -15.63 3.33
N ASN A 106 -1.85 -16.67 3.99
CA ASN A 106 -3.25 -17.08 3.87
C ASN A 106 -4.20 -16.01 4.43
N GLU A 107 -3.84 -15.35 5.53
CA GLU A 107 -4.60 -14.22 6.07
C GLU A 107 -4.65 -13.03 5.09
N MET A 108 -3.53 -12.68 4.46
CA MET A 108 -3.48 -11.62 3.45
C MET A 108 -4.32 -11.94 2.23
N ILE A 109 -4.24 -13.19 1.72
CA ILE A 109 -5.05 -13.67 0.60
C ILE A 109 -6.54 -13.58 0.95
N ASN A 110 -6.94 -14.05 2.13
CA ASN A 110 -8.33 -14.02 2.56
C ASN A 110 -8.84 -12.58 2.74
N LEU A 111 -8.02 -11.69 3.27
CA LEU A 111 -8.36 -10.28 3.41
C LEU A 111 -8.59 -9.62 2.04
N LEU A 112 -7.67 -9.81 1.09
CA LEU A 112 -7.79 -9.26 -0.26
C LEU A 112 -9.01 -9.84 -1.00
N LYS A 113 -9.20 -11.16 -0.91
CA LYS A 113 -10.36 -11.83 -1.49
C LYS A 113 -11.67 -11.26 -0.96
N ARG A 114 -11.79 -11.06 0.35
CA ARG A 114 -12.99 -10.41 0.93
C ARG A 114 -13.16 -8.98 0.43
N LEU A 115 -12.10 -8.18 0.33
CA LEU A 115 -12.17 -6.82 -0.19
C LEU A 115 -12.73 -6.80 -1.62
N HIS A 116 -12.25 -7.72 -2.48
CA HIS A 116 -12.71 -7.85 -3.86
C HIS A 116 -14.13 -8.39 -3.96
N GLU A 117 -14.43 -9.50 -3.29
CA GLU A 117 -15.70 -10.23 -3.49
C GLU A 117 -16.88 -9.64 -2.70
N LYS A 118 -16.65 -9.15 -1.48
CA LYS A 118 -17.73 -8.65 -0.61
C LYS A 118 -17.97 -7.15 -0.79
N TYR A 119 -16.90 -6.40 -1.03
CA TYR A 119 -16.97 -4.94 -1.09
C TYR A 119 -16.74 -4.36 -2.49
N GLU A 120 -16.34 -5.19 -3.47
CA GLU A 120 -16.08 -4.75 -4.85
C GLU A 120 -15.10 -3.56 -4.91
N ILE A 121 -14.07 -3.60 -4.06
CA ILE A 121 -13.02 -2.57 -3.96
C ILE A 121 -11.71 -3.13 -4.48
N ILE A 122 -11.01 -2.37 -5.33
CA ILE A 122 -9.59 -2.57 -5.65
C ILE A 122 -8.80 -1.68 -4.70
N HIS A 123 -7.84 -2.23 -3.95
CA HIS A 123 -7.01 -1.47 -3.02
C HIS A 123 -6.04 -0.54 -3.76
N GLY A 124 -5.45 -1.00 -4.86
CA GLY A 124 -4.60 -0.22 -5.77
C GLY A 124 -3.25 0.21 -5.24
N ASN A 125 -2.90 -0.19 -4.02
CA ASN A 125 -1.62 0.12 -3.39
C ASN A 125 -1.28 -0.92 -2.31
N VAL A 126 -1.38 -2.21 -2.65
CA VAL A 126 -1.00 -3.29 -1.75
C VAL A 126 0.53 -3.31 -1.59
N THR A 127 0.99 -3.09 -0.37
CA THR A 127 2.41 -3.08 0.03
C THR A 127 2.53 -3.71 1.41
N PRO A 128 3.73 -4.03 1.92
CA PRO A 128 3.89 -4.53 3.29
C PRO A 128 3.30 -3.59 4.34
N TYR A 129 3.31 -2.29 4.05
CA TYR A 129 2.80 -1.22 4.91
C TYR A 129 1.30 -0.97 4.77
N SER A 130 0.62 -1.71 3.89
CA SER A 130 -0.83 -1.61 3.72
C SER A 130 -1.57 -2.50 4.72
N PHE A 131 -0.86 -3.29 5.53
CA PHE A 131 -1.44 -4.24 6.47
C PHE A 131 -1.15 -3.85 7.93
N MET A 132 -2.17 -3.98 8.78
CA MET A 132 -2.04 -3.85 10.23
C MET A 132 -2.88 -4.93 10.94
N ARG A 133 -2.54 -5.21 12.20
CA ARG A 133 -3.34 -6.05 13.10
C ARG A 133 -4.26 -5.18 13.95
N TRP A 134 -5.56 -5.36 13.81
CA TRP A 134 -6.57 -4.72 14.64
C TRP A 134 -7.38 -5.79 15.35
N ASN A 135 -7.39 -5.79 16.67
CA ASN A 135 -8.00 -6.83 17.51
C ASN A 135 -7.57 -8.26 17.11
N GLY A 136 -6.28 -8.43 16.81
CA GLY A 136 -5.67 -9.71 16.41
C GLY A 136 -5.89 -10.08 14.93
N GLU A 137 -6.78 -9.41 14.22
CA GLU A 137 -7.08 -9.72 12.82
C GLU A 137 -6.37 -8.78 11.85
N LEU A 138 -6.03 -9.31 10.67
CA LEU A 138 -5.42 -8.50 9.62
C LEU A 138 -6.45 -7.54 8.99
N ARG A 139 -6.01 -6.29 8.77
CA ARG A 139 -6.79 -5.21 8.14
C ARG A 139 -5.93 -4.40 7.19
N PHE A 140 -6.58 -3.78 6.21
CA PHE A 140 -5.97 -2.83 5.31
C PHE A 140 -5.97 -1.41 5.87
N ILE A 141 -4.96 -0.64 5.44
CA ILE A 141 -4.83 0.81 5.57
C ILE A 141 -4.32 1.39 4.24
N ARG A 142 -4.29 2.72 4.11
CA ARG A 142 -3.79 3.45 2.92
C ARG A 142 -4.62 3.22 1.65
N PHE A 143 -5.90 3.61 1.71
CA PHE A 143 -6.85 3.46 0.60
C PHE A 143 -6.74 4.56 -0.47
N LEU A 144 -5.68 5.37 -0.45
CA LEU A 144 -5.53 6.47 -1.41
C LEU A 144 -5.44 6.00 -2.86
N GLY A 145 -4.85 4.82 -3.09
CA GLY A 145 -4.79 4.20 -4.42
C GLY A 145 -6.06 3.46 -4.81
N SER A 146 -7.07 3.39 -3.93
CA SER A 146 -8.20 2.48 -4.05
C SER A 146 -9.34 3.04 -4.89
N ARG A 147 -10.18 2.13 -5.39
CA ARG A 147 -11.39 2.45 -6.15
C ARG A 147 -12.44 1.34 -6.03
N LEU A 148 -13.68 1.68 -6.35
CA LEU A 148 -14.72 0.66 -6.57
C LEU A 148 -14.52 0.02 -7.96
N PHE A 149 -14.95 -1.23 -8.13
CA PHE A 149 -14.86 -1.94 -9.42
C PHE A 149 -15.57 -1.13 -10.53
N ASN A 150 -16.75 -0.59 -10.21
CA ASN A 150 -17.61 0.15 -11.14
C ASN A 150 -17.35 1.66 -11.20
N GLU A 151 -16.26 2.16 -10.59
CA GLU A 151 -15.94 3.59 -10.59
C GLU A 151 -15.43 4.06 -11.97
N GLY A 152 -15.87 5.21 -12.48
CA GLY A 152 -15.32 5.73 -13.73
C GLY A 152 -13.82 6.05 -13.64
N VAL A 153 -13.07 5.90 -14.73
CA VAL A 153 -11.61 6.17 -14.76
C VAL A 153 -11.32 7.65 -14.45
N GLU A 154 -12.23 8.53 -14.81
CA GLU A 154 -12.18 9.97 -14.56
C GLU A 154 -12.26 10.34 -13.07
N ASN A 155 -12.78 9.44 -12.22
CA ASN A 155 -12.85 9.66 -10.78
C ASN A 155 -11.61 9.09 -10.06
N TYR A 156 -10.72 8.44 -10.81
CA TYR A 156 -9.51 7.85 -10.27
C TYR A 156 -8.37 8.86 -10.18
N SER A 157 -7.92 9.14 -8.96
CA SER A 157 -6.65 9.85 -8.71
C SER A 157 -5.99 9.27 -7.46
N GLY A 158 -5.02 8.38 -7.66
CA GLY A 158 -4.39 7.63 -6.57
C GLY A 158 -2.87 7.61 -6.70
N GLU A 159 -2.19 7.75 -5.56
CA GLU A 159 -0.74 7.51 -5.49
C GLU A 159 -0.47 6.02 -5.27
N ARG A 160 0.60 5.52 -5.90
CA ARG A 160 0.95 4.10 -5.85
C ARG A 160 2.44 3.92 -5.65
N ASN A 161 2.79 2.82 -5.00
CA ASN A 161 4.17 2.42 -4.86
C ASN A 161 4.64 1.66 -6.11
N MET A 162 5.57 2.26 -6.85
CA MET A 162 6.08 1.71 -8.11
C MET A 162 6.76 0.33 -7.99
N TYR A 163 7.22 -0.06 -6.79
CA TYR A 163 7.86 -1.36 -6.57
C TYR A 163 6.88 -2.53 -6.59
N TYR A 164 5.57 -2.25 -6.50
CA TYR A 164 4.52 -3.26 -6.43
C TYR A 164 3.58 -3.25 -7.65
N LEU A 165 3.96 -2.54 -8.72
CA LEU A 165 3.15 -2.44 -9.93
C LEU A 165 3.26 -3.69 -10.82
N SER A 166 2.13 -4.07 -11.40
CA SER A 166 2.06 -5.09 -12.43
C SER A 166 2.62 -4.58 -13.77
N PRO A 167 3.28 -5.44 -14.56
CA PRO A 167 3.67 -5.12 -15.94
C PRO A 167 2.51 -4.74 -16.87
N ASN A 168 1.28 -5.21 -16.62
CA ASN A 168 0.10 -4.79 -17.40
C ASN A 168 -0.12 -3.27 -17.37
N ASN A 169 0.40 -2.61 -16.34
CA ASN A 169 0.24 -1.18 -16.10
C ASN A 169 1.41 -0.32 -16.58
N THR A 170 2.39 -0.90 -17.28
CA THR A 170 3.61 -0.19 -17.71
C THR A 170 3.49 0.45 -19.09
N HIS A 171 2.28 0.46 -19.68
CA HIS A 171 2.03 0.81 -21.08
C HIS A 171 1.74 2.29 -21.35
N LYS A 172 1.90 3.19 -20.37
CA LYS A 172 1.70 4.63 -20.62
C LYS A 172 3.01 5.35 -20.40
N GLU A 173 3.49 5.94 -21.51
CA GLU A 173 4.62 6.84 -21.65
C GLU A 173 5.14 7.37 -20.32
N TYR A 174 6.37 7.00 -19.95
CA TYR A 174 7.13 7.69 -18.92
C TYR A 174 7.31 9.11 -19.44
N PRO A 175 6.61 10.13 -18.91
CA PRO A 175 6.83 11.46 -19.42
C PRO A 175 8.28 11.83 -19.14
N ASP A 176 8.93 12.49 -20.09
CA ASP A 176 10.35 12.90 -20.02
C ASP A 176 10.71 13.70 -18.74
N ASN A 177 9.71 14.11 -17.96
CA ASN A 177 9.85 14.79 -16.67
C ASN A 177 10.13 13.85 -15.48
N GLY A 178 10.14 12.53 -15.67
CA GLY A 178 10.48 11.56 -14.63
C GLY A 178 9.40 11.28 -13.58
N TYR A 179 8.18 11.80 -13.76
CA TYR A 179 7.05 11.56 -12.86
C TYR A 179 6.03 10.62 -13.51
N MET A 180 5.80 9.45 -12.90
CA MET A 180 4.75 8.54 -13.36
C MET A 180 3.38 9.11 -12.95
N LYS A 181 2.56 9.48 -13.93
CA LYS A 181 1.14 9.74 -13.68
C LYS A 181 0.43 8.40 -13.55
N TYR A 182 -0.09 8.12 -12.36
CA TYR A 182 -0.85 6.90 -12.07
C TYR A 182 -2.31 6.98 -12.52
N ASP A 183 -2.63 7.86 -13.48
CA ASP A 183 -3.99 8.15 -13.97
C ASP A 183 -4.48 7.07 -14.96
N PHE A 184 -4.28 5.80 -14.63
CA PHE A 184 -4.72 4.67 -15.43
C PHE A 184 -5.55 3.70 -14.59
N PRO A 185 -6.58 3.07 -15.19
CA PRO A 185 -7.43 2.14 -14.48
C PRO A 185 -6.58 0.99 -13.91
N ILE A 186 -6.94 0.56 -12.71
CA ILE A 186 -6.42 -0.67 -12.11
C ILE A 186 -7.50 -1.72 -12.19
N ASP A 187 -7.03 -2.94 -12.43
CA ASP A 187 -7.84 -4.14 -12.41
C ASP A 187 -7.59 -4.93 -11.12
N PRO A 188 -8.53 -5.78 -10.69
CA PRO A 188 -8.34 -6.59 -9.48
C PRO A 188 -7.05 -7.43 -9.50
N ILE A 189 -6.59 -7.85 -10.69
CA ILE A 189 -5.33 -8.60 -10.85
C ILE A 189 -4.09 -7.82 -10.37
N ASP A 190 -4.14 -6.49 -10.37
CA ASP A 190 -3.03 -5.65 -9.94
C ASP A 190 -2.80 -5.74 -8.43
N ASP A 191 -3.86 -5.82 -7.64
CA ASP A 191 -3.74 -6.09 -6.20
C ASP A 191 -3.18 -7.48 -5.93
N TRP A 192 -3.59 -8.48 -6.71
CA TRP A 192 -3.05 -9.85 -6.58
C TRP A 192 -1.57 -9.89 -6.91
N TYR A 193 -1.16 -9.21 -7.98
CA TYR A 193 0.25 -9.07 -8.35
C TYR A 193 1.07 -8.40 -7.24
N ALA A 194 0.57 -7.27 -6.73
CA ALA A 194 1.19 -6.56 -5.63
C ALA A 194 1.25 -7.42 -4.35
N LEU A 195 0.20 -8.19 -4.04
CA LEU A 195 0.19 -9.13 -2.93
C LEU A 195 1.24 -10.23 -3.11
N ALA A 196 1.38 -10.80 -4.31
CA ALA A 196 2.41 -11.82 -4.57
C ALA A 196 3.83 -11.26 -4.35
N LEU A 197 4.07 -9.98 -4.66
CA LEU A 197 5.32 -9.29 -4.33
C LEU A 197 5.50 -9.05 -2.81
N VAL A 198 4.43 -8.76 -2.06
CA VAL A 198 4.48 -8.67 -0.59
C VAL A 198 4.81 -10.03 0.02
N VAL A 199 4.20 -11.10 -0.47
CA VAL A 199 4.49 -12.47 -0.01
C VAL A 199 5.91 -12.87 -0.41
N TYR A 200 6.41 -12.43 -1.56
CA TYR A 200 7.81 -12.62 -1.94
C TYR A 200 8.74 -12.02 -0.88
N GLU A 201 8.51 -10.77 -0.48
CA GLU A 201 9.31 -10.08 0.53
C GLU A 201 9.25 -10.79 1.90
N LEU A 202 8.09 -11.33 2.27
CA LEU A 202 7.92 -12.15 3.47
C LEU A 202 8.78 -13.43 3.45
N TYR A 203 8.83 -14.11 2.30
CA TYR A 203 9.55 -15.38 2.19
C TYR A 203 11.05 -15.16 1.99
N ALA A 204 11.44 -14.30 1.06
CA ALA A 204 12.82 -14.00 0.70
C ALA A 204 13.55 -13.12 1.73
N GLY A 205 12.80 -12.36 2.55
CA GLY A 205 13.36 -11.45 3.56
C GLY A 205 13.94 -10.15 2.99
N TYR A 206 13.61 -9.84 1.73
CA TYR A 206 14.08 -8.66 1.04
C TYR A 206 13.11 -8.20 -0.04
N LYS A 207 13.25 -6.92 -0.45
CA LYS A 207 12.40 -6.31 -1.46
C LYS A 207 12.62 -6.91 -2.86
N PRO A 208 11.54 -7.13 -3.64
CA PRO A 208 11.57 -7.94 -4.86
C PRO A 208 12.46 -7.40 -6.00
N LEU A 209 12.62 -6.07 -6.12
CA LEU A 209 13.29 -5.45 -7.27
C LEU A 209 14.55 -4.66 -6.91
N THR A 210 15.06 -4.76 -5.68
CA THR A 210 16.21 -3.95 -5.20
C THR A 210 17.54 -4.69 -5.23
N ILE A 211 17.55 -6.03 -5.30
CA ILE A 211 18.78 -6.81 -5.07
C ILE A 211 19.65 -7.04 -6.30
N GLU A 212 19.16 -6.78 -7.51
CA GLU A 212 19.95 -7.03 -8.72
C GLU A 212 20.54 -5.76 -9.37
N GLY A 213 20.51 -4.61 -8.71
CA GLY A 213 20.91 -3.34 -9.33
C GLY A 213 20.08 -2.99 -10.58
N ARG A 214 18.94 -3.68 -10.75
CA ARG A 214 18.03 -3.49 -11.87
C ARG A 214 17.32 -2.16 -11.69
N ASN A 215 17.35 -1.35 -12.74
CA ASN A 215 16.49 -0.17 -12.81
C ASN A 215 15.03 -0.66 -12.76
N LEU A 216 14.25 -0.18 -11.79
CA LEU A 216 12.84 -0.55 -11.63
C LEU A 216 12.05 -0.28 -12.91
N VAL A 217 12.35 0.83 -13.58
CA VAL A 217 11.76 1.19 -14.89
C VAL A 217 12.09 0.13 -15.94
N ASP A 218 13.35 -0.31 -16.01
CA ASP A 218 13.79 -1.36 -16.93
C ASP A 218 13.09 -2.71 -16.62
N SER A 219 12.94 -3.04 -15.34
CA SER A 219 12.29 -4.29 -14.93
C SER A 219 10.82 -4.30 -15.33
N LEU A 220 10.13 -3.19 -15.10
CA LEU A 220 8.75 -2.98 -15.49
C LEU A 220 8.57 -3.01 -17.03
N GLN A 221 9.39 -2.27 -17.77
CA GLN A 221 9.35 -2.21 -19.23
C GLN A 221 9.64 -3.57 -19.89
N ASN A 222 10.59 -4.31 -19.34
CA ASN A 222 10.92 -5.66 -19.82
C ASN A 222 10.05 -6.75 -19.19
N ARG A 223 9.03 -6.37 -18.41
CA ARG A 223 8.05 -7.28 -17.81
C ARG A 223 8.72 -8.39 -16.98
N LYS A 224 9.81 -8.06 -16.28
CA LYS A 224 10.57 -9.00 -15.44
C LYS A 224 9.81 -9.27 -14.14
N MET A 225 9.95 -10.50 -13.62
CA MET A 225 9.50 -10.90 -12.27
C MET A 225 10.71 -11.09 -11.33
N PRO A 226 10.52 -11.05 -10.00
CA PRO A 226 11.58 -11.40 -9.06
C PRO A 226 12.01 -12.87 -9.22
N ASP A 227 13.25 -13.16 -8.84
CA ASP A 227 13.79 -14.53 -8.80
C ASP A 227 13.10 -15.35 -7.70
N LEU A 228 12.37 -16.39 -8.10
CA LEU A 228 11.56 -17.23 -7.21
C LEU A 228 12.33 -18.42 -6.58
N ARG A 229 13.59 -18.65 -6.96
CA ARG A 229 14.43 -19.72 -6.39
C ARG A 229 14.56 -19.70 -4.85
N PRO A 230 14.61 -18.53 -4.18
CA PRO A 230 14.62 -18.45 -2.71
C PRO A 230 13.34 -18.95 -2.04
N ILE A 231 12.24 -19.11 -2.78
CA ILE A 231 10.96 -19.59 -2.26
C ILE A 231 10.98 -21.11 -2.27
N GLU A 232 11.42 -21.75 -1.19
CA GLU A 232 11.57 -23.22 -1.15
C GLU A 232 10.24 -23.96 -1.31
N ASP A 233 9.14 -23.39 -0.82
CA ASP A 233 7.80 -23.97 -0.91
C ASP A 233 7.25 -23.95 -2.36
N GLU A 234 7.09 -25.14 -2.94
CA GLU A 234 6.62 -25.32 -4.31
C GLU A 234 5.20 -24.79 -4.52
N ALA A 235 4.30 -24.99 -3.56
CA ALA A 235 2.92 -24.52 -3.68
C ALA A 235 2.86 -22.99 -3.75
N THR A 236 3.60 -22.30 -2.88
CA THR A 236 3.71 -20.83 -2.89
C THR A 236 4.39 -20.33 -4.16
N ARG A 237 5.48 -20.97 -4.60
CA ARG A 237 6.17 -20.60 -5.85
C ARG A 237 5.24 -20.72 -7.07
N ASN A 238 4.49 -21.82 -7.18
CA ASN A 238 3.55 -22.02 -8.29
C ASN A 238 2.40 -21.01 -8.25
N TRP A 239 1.90 -20.67 -7.05
CA TRP A 239 0.88 -19.63 -6.86
C TRP A 239 1.39 -18.24 -7.28
N MET A 240 2.62 -17.88 -6.89
CA MET A 240 3.26 -16.62 -7.31
C MET A 240 3.43 -16.56 -8.82
N LEU A 241 3.90 -17.65 -9.44
CA LEU A 241 4.14 -17.73 -10.87
C LEU A 241 2.86 -17.48 -11.68
N ASP A 242 1.76 -18.14 -11.31
CA ASP A 242 0.45 -17.95 -11.95
C ASP A 242 -0.04 -16.49 -11.87
N ILE A 243 0.10 -15.86 -10.69
CA ILE A 243 -0.28 -14.46 -10.51
C ILE A 243 0.64 -13.53 -11.31
N PHE A 244 1.95 -13.74 -11.28
CA PHE A 244 2.89 -12.89 -12.00
C PHE A 244 2.64 -12.94 -13.51
N GLN A 245 2.37 -14.12 -14.07
CA GLN A 245 1.96 -14.26 -15.46
C GLN A 245 0.68 -13.48 -15.78
N LYS A 246 -0.35 -13.60 -14.94
CA LYS A 246 -1.62 -12.87 -15.10
C LYS A 246 -1.46 -11.35 -15.00
N GLY A 247 -0.58 -10.88 -14.11
CA GLY A 247 -0.18 -9.46 -14.02
C GLY A 247 0.77 -9.01 -15.13
N GLY A 248 1.12 -9.91 -16.05
CA GLY A 248 1.83 -9.59 -17.28
C GLY A 248 3.33 -9.80 -17.23
N ALA A 249 3.90 -10.46 -16.23
CA ALA A 249 5.32 -10.80 -16.25
C ALA A 249 5.63 -11.88 -17.30
N LEU A 250 6.83 -11.80 -17.88
CA LEU A 250 7.38 -12.84 -18.76
C LEU A 250 8.18 -13.84 -17.90
N ILE A 251 7.93 -15.13 -18.13
CA ILE A 251 8.70 -16.19 -17.47
C ILE A 251 10.09 -16.27 -18.12
N ASP A 252 11.11 -16.13 -17.29
CA ASP A 252 12.48 -16.53 -17.60
C ASP A 252 12.79 -17.82 -16.82
N THR A 253 13.16 -18.89 -17.53
CA THR A 253 13.50 -20.18 -16.93
C THR A 253 14.72 -20.11 -15.99
N ALA A 254 15.52 -19.04 -16.06
CA ALA A 254 16.61 -18.80 -15.11
C ALA A 254 16.13 -18.31 -13.72
N THR A 255 14.86 -17.94 -13.59
CA THR A 255 14.28 -17.25 -12.41
C THR A 255 13.14 -18.02 -11.72
N VAL A 256 12.87 -19.26 -12.17
CA VAL A 256 11.84 -20.16 -11.63
C VAL A 256 12.48 -21.37 -10.97
#